data_AF-A0A1C7NCP0-F1
#
_entry.id   AF-A0A1C7NCP0-F1
#
_cell.length_a   1.000
_cell.length_b   1.000
_cell.length_c   1.000
_cell.angle_alpha   90.00
_cell.angle_beta   90.00
_cell.angle_gamma   90.00
#
_symmetry.space_group_name_H-M   'P 1'
#
loop_
_entity.id
_entity.type
_entity.pdbx_description
1 polymer ?
#
loop_
_entity_poly.entity_id
_entity_poly.type
_entity_poly.pdbx_seq_one_letter_code
_entity_poly.pdbx_strand_id
1 'polypeptide(L)'
;MAFREARKVVAVDLDQTLAHTLESLVQWHNDTYQTSYTLADFNTYDYWKVWGGTREESCLKVREFYESEHFEQIEPIRDFALEALKMLKRRNFTLVIITSRQQFIASKTKKFVDKHYPGIFESIYFCNLDLSSAEQLEYISKPKSLICQEIGVDVLIDDSLDHALDCASLGIDILLYDRQGQYRWNHEDRLSSNETKKTLISTSQRLLYHSMPHEMSKNVHRMKNWREIIAQFPKPSSPLRFCYYPPAYSDEEEEEEEDDGHSYELDDELETPVFRTSYCGRYETVEVEELSDDDEQYPILKDNRVWVSMPVLPKFGVESRFHGDY
;
A
#
# COMPACT_ATOMS: atom_id res chain seq x y z
N MET A 1 -1.09 -30.21 16.50
CA MET A 1 -0.82 -28.77 16.28
C MET A 1 -1.48 -28.39 14.97
N ALA A 2 -2.41 -27.43 14.97
CA ALA A 2 -2.97 -26.93 13.73
C ALA A 2 -1.86 -26.17 12.98
N PHE A 3 -1.57 -26.58 11.74
CA PHE A 3 -0.75 -25.77 10.84
C PHE A 3 -1.48 -24.45 10.62
N ARG A 4 -0.95 -23.36 11.17
CA ARG A 4 -1.37 -22.01 10.76
C ARG A 4 -0.73 -21.75 9.39
N GLU A 5 -1.56 -21.46 8.40
CA GLU A 5 -1.07 -20.97 7.11
C GLU A 5 -0.17 -19.75 7.33
N ALA A 6 0.90 -19.64 6.54
CA ALA A 6 1.80 -18.50 6.60
C ALA A 6 1.03 -17.20 6.28
N ARG A 7 1.35 -16.12 6.99
CA ARG A 7 0.77 -14.80 6.72
C ARG A 7 1.22 -14.34 5.33
N LYS A 8 0.27 -13.96 4.49
CA LYS A 8 0.60 -13.35 3.19
C LYS A 8 1.29 -12.00 3.39
N VAL A 9 2.31 -11.74 2.57
CA VAL A 9 3.12 -10.53 2.57
C VAL A 9 2.67 -9.60 1.44
N VAL A 10 2.27 -8.38 1.80
CA VAL A 10 1.96 -7.30 0.86
C VAL A 10 3.07 -6.27 0.94
N ALA A 11 3.80 -6.09 -0.16
CA ALA A 11 4.75 -5.01 -0.32
C ALA A 11 4.05 -3.79 -0.94
N VAL A 12 4.41 -2.61 -0.46
CA VAL A 12 3.83 -1.34 -0.93
C VAL A 12 4.97 -0.39 -1.27
N ASP A 13 4.94 0.21 -2.45
CA ASP A 13 5.81 1.33 -2.78
C ASP A 13 5.45 2.58 -1.98
N LEU A 14 6.41 3.49 -1.82
CA LEU A 14 6.22 4.73 -1.08
C LEU A 14 5.88 5.91 -2.00
N ASP A 15 6.70 6.17 -3.00
CA ASP A 15 6.65 7.42 -3.77
C ASP A 15 5.56 7.31 -4.83
N GLN A 16 4.63 8.26 -4.88
CA GLN A 16 3.42 8.22 -5.71
C GLN A 16 2.43 7.06 -5.41
N THR A 17 2.73 6.19 -4.45
CA THR A 17 1.81 5.13 -3.98
C THR A 17 1.26 5.39 -2.56
N LEU A 18 2.09 5.96 -1.67
CA LEU A 18 1.71 6.38 -0.31
C LEU A 18 2.04 7.84 -0.03
N ALA A 19 2.90 8.47 -0.83
CA ALA A 19 3.39 9.83 -0.64
C ALA A 19 3.27 10.65 -1.94
N HIS A 20 2.89 11.92 -1.85
CA HIS A 20 2.86 12.89 -2.95
C HIS A 20 4.27 13.47 -3.22
N THR A 21 5.24 12.59 -3.47
CA THR A 21 6.65 12.98 -3.60
C THR A 21 6.90 13.78 -4.88
N LEU A 22 6.28 13.40 -6.01
CA LEU A 22 6.47 14.13 -7.26
C LEU A 22 5.86 15.53 -7.18
N GLU A 23 4.69 15.68 -6.54
CA GLU A 23 4.05 16.97 -6.31
C GLU A 23 4.99 17.93 -5.56
N SER A 24 5.57 17.45 -4.46
CA SER A 24 6.52 18.23 -3.67
C SER A 24 7.82 18.51 -4.44
N LEU A 25 8.35 17.52 -5.17
CA LEU A 25 9.55 17.68 -5.99
C LEU A 25 9.35 18.73 -7.11
N VAL A 26 8.20 18.72 -7.77
CA VAL A 26 7.86 19.70 -8.81
C VAL A 26 7.75 21.10 -8.23
N GLN A 27 7.09 21.25 -7.08
CA GLN A 27 7.01 22.53 -6.39
C GLN A 27 8.40 23.05 -6.02
N TRP A 28 9.24 22.21 -5.40
CA TRP A 28 10.62 22.54 -5.07
C TRP A 28 11.43 22.97 -6.30
N HIS A 29 11.33 22.24 -7.40
CA HIS A 29 12.08 22.55 -8.62
C HIS A 29 11.61 23.87 -9.25
N ASN A 30 10.31 24.14 -9.23
CA ASN A 30 9.75 25.41 -9.71
C ASN A 30 10.25 26.59 -8.87
N ASP A 31 10.21 26.48 -7.54
CA ASP A 31 10.66 27.53 -6.63
C ASP A 31 12.17 27.77 -6.71
N THR A 32 12.97 26.70 -6.82
CA THR A 32 14.44 26.75 -6.80
C THR A 32 15.02 27.23 -8.13
N TYR A 33 14.51 26.73 -9.25
CA TYR A 33 15.06 27.01 -10.58
C TYR A 33 14.20 27.98 -11.41
N GLN A 34 13.16 28.58 -10.81
CA GLN A 34 12.24 29.51 -11.48
C GLN A 34 11.62 28.89 -12.73
N THR A 35 11.17 27.63 -12.59
CA THR A 35 10.50 26.87 -13.64
C THR A 35 8.99 26.83 -13.42
N SER A 36 8.24 26.26 -14.36
CA SER A 36 6.77 26.21 -14.32
C SER A 36 6.22 24.83 -14.71
N TYR A 37 6.92 23.77 -14.29
CA TYR A 37 6.49 22.40 -14.54
C TYR A 37 5.23 22.05 -13.76
N THR A 38 4.46 21.14 -14.34
CA THR A 38 3.27 20.51 -13.78
C THR A 38 3.47 19.00 -13.73
N LEU A 39 2.64 18.28 -12.97
CA LEU A 39 2.68 16.81 -12.94
C LEU A 39 2.51 16.18 -14.34
N ALA A 40 1.78 16.86 -15.23
CA ALA A 40 1.50 16.35 -16.58
C ALA A 40 2.76 16.30 -17.46
N ASP A 41 3.80 17.06 -17.12
CA ASP A 41 5.08 17.10 -17.84
C ASP A 41 5.93 15.86 -17.54
N PHE A 42 5.64 15.14 -16.46
CA PHE A 42 6.35 13.94 -16.04
C PHE A 42 5.65 12.70 -16.57
N ASN A 43 6.19 12.14 -17.65
CA ASN A 43 5.76 10.86 -18.24
C ASN A 43 6.82 9.75 -18.06
N THR A 44 7.86 10.01 -17.27
CA THR A 44 9.00 9.13 -17.05
C THR A 44 9.63 9.42 -15.68
N TYR A 45 10.22 8.40 -15.06
CA TYR A 45 11.06 8.57 -13.87
C TYR A 45 12.46 9.12 -14.19
N ASP A 46 12.85 9.17 -15.47
CA ASP A 46 14.10 9.79 -15.93
C ASP A 46 13.98 11.32 -15.93
N TYR A 47 14.03 11.96 -14.75
CA TYR A 47 13.75 13.40 -14.60
C TYR A 47 14.64 14.32 -15.45
N TRP A 48 15.88 13.93 -15.77
CA TRP A 48 16.75 14.66 -16.70
C TRP A 48 16.14 14.84 -18.11
N LYS A 49 15.23 13.95 -18.54
CA LYS A 49 14.52 14.11 -19.82
C LYS A 49 13.48 15.24 -19.78
N VAL A 50 12.97 15.56 -18.59
CA VAL A 50 11.99 16.63 -18.38
C VAL A 50 12.72 17.93 -18.06
N TRP A 51 13.66 17.90 -17.11
CA TRP A 51 14.41 19.07 -16.68
C TRP A 51 15.50 19.53 -17.65
N GLY A 52 15.90 18.66 -18.59
CA GLY A 52 17.11 18.82 -19.38
C GLY A 52 18.38 18.45 -18.59
N GLY A 53 19.53 18.53 -19.26
CA GLY A 53 20.83 18.22 -18.67
C GLY A 53 21.17 16.72 -18.70
N THR A 54 22.02 16.29 -17.77
CA THR A 54 22.47 14.90 -17.64
C THR A 54 21.73 14.14 -16.54
N ARG A 55 21.83 12.80 -16.56
CA ARG A 55 21.31 11.96 -15.48
C ARG A 55 21.96 12.31 -14.15
N GLU A 56 23.27 12.54 -14.15
CA GLU A 56 24.04 12.91 -12.96
C GLU A 56 23.54 14.23 -12.36
N GLU A 57 23.27 15.24 -13.19
CA GLU A 57 22.67 16.50 -12.75
C GLU A 57 21.29 16.27 -12.13
N SER A 58 20.43 15.46 -12.74
CA SER A 58 19.13 15.15 -12.13
C SER A 58 19.25 14.43 -10.78
N CYS A 59 20.21 13.51 -10.63
CA CYS A 59 20.47 12.87 -9.34
C CYS A 59 20.94 13.89 -8.29
N LEU A 60 21.77 14.86 -8.67
CA LEU A 60 22.19 15.94 -7.76
C LEU A 60 20.99 16.80 -7.32
N LYS A 61 20.12 17.18 -8.25
CA LYS A 61 18.88 17.89 -7.92
C LYS A 61 17.99 17.11 -6.95
N VAL A 62 17.85 15.80 -7.14
CA VAL A 62 17.09 14.95 -6.21
C VAL A 62 17.73 14.92 -4.82
N ARG A 63 19.07 14.90 -4.73
CA ARG A 63 19.77 15.01 -3.44
C ARG A 63 19.56 16.36 -2.77
N GLU A 64 19.57 17.46 -3.54
CA GLU A 64 19.25 18.80 -3.03
C GLU A 64 17.80 18.87 -2.53
N PHE A 65 16.85 18.25 -3.26
CA PHE A 65 15.46 18.13 -2.83
C PHE A 65 15.34 17.41 -1.48
N TYR A 66 16.08 16.33 -1.24
CA TYR A 66 16.05 15.62 0.05
C TYR A 66 16.43 16.49 1.25
N GLU A 67 17.21 17.55 1.03
CA GLU A 67 17.61 18.52 2.05
C GLU A 67 16.71 19.76 2.14
N SER A 68 15.69 19.84 1.29
CA SER A 68 14.74 20.96 1.26
C SER A 68 13.59 20.81 2.26
N GLU A 69 12.96 21.95 2.61
CA GLU A 69 11.71 21.96 3.39
C GLU A 69 10.58 21.25 2.65
N HIS A 70 10.54 21.34 1.31
CA HIS A 70 9.53 20.68 0.50
C HIS A 70 9.52 19.16 0.73
N PHE A 71 10.69 18.53 0.86
CA PHE A 71 10.76 17.10 1.18
C PHE A 71 10.17 16.76 2.55
N GLU A 72 10.38 17.62 3.55
CA GLU A 72 9.79 17.44 4.89
C GLU A 72 8.27 17.65 4.91
N GLN A 73 7.77 18.41 3.95
CA GLN A 73 6.35 18.75 3.76
C GLN A 73 5.62 17.82 2.78
N ILE A 74 6.25 16.73 2.33
CA ILE A 74 5.56 15.72 1.52
C ILE A 74 4.31 15.24 2.28
N GLU A 75 3.17 15.32 1.61
CA GLU A 75 1.89 14.88 2.15
C GLU A 75 1.59 13.42 1.78
N PRO A 76 0.89 12.66 2.63
CA PRO A 76 0.47 11.31 2.31
C PRO A 76 -0.65 11.31 1.27
N ILE A 77 -0.76 10.22 0.52
CA ILE A 77 -1.92 9.98 -0.33
C ILE A 77 -3.16 9.69 0.54
N ARG A 78 -4.21 10.49 0.35
CA ARG A 78 -5.46 10.45 1.14
C ARG A 78 -6.68 9.97 0.34
N ASP A 79 -6.53 8.91 -0.45
CA ASP A 79 -7.60 8.30 -1.26
C ASP A 79 -8.08 6.95 -0.71
N PHE A 80 -8.09 6.81 0.63
CA PHE A 80 -8.39 5.59 1.41
C PHE A 80 -7.18 4.68 1.70
N ALA A 81 -5.95 5.14 1.45
CA ALA A 81 -4.72 4.36 1.68
C ALA A 81 -4.54 3.91 3.13
N LEU A 82 -4.62 4.83 4.08
CA LEU A 82 -4.42 4.53 5.51
C LEU A 82 -5.46 3.52 6.02
N GLU A 83 -6.73 3.71 5.65
CA GLU A 83 -7.84 2.84 6.02
C GLU A 83 -7.68 1.45 5.42
N ALA A 84 -7.34 1.35 4.13
CA ALA A 84 -7.08 0.08 3.45
C ALA A 84 -5.94 -0.69 4.11
N LEU A 85 -4.81 -0.04 4.42
CA LEU A 85 -3.69 -0.65 5.11
C LEU A 85 -4.05 -1.13 6.52
N LYS A 86 -4.80 -0.33 7.29
CA LYS A 86 -5.34 -0.75 8.60
C LYS A 86 -6.25 -1.97 8.46
N MET A 87 -7.06 -2.06 7.40
CA MET A 87 -7.91 -3.22 7.11
C MET A 87 -7.07 -4.46 6.79
N LEU A 88 -6.05 -4.34 5.95
CA LEU A 88 -5.14 -5.45 5.63
C LEU A 88 -4.41 -5.95 6.88
N LYS A 89 -3.89 -5.04 7.71
CA LYS A 89 -3.25 -5.41 8.97
C LYS A 89 -4.20 -6.17 9.90
N ARG A 90 -5.45 -5.71 10.06
CA ARG A 90 -6.48 -6.42 10.85
C ARG A 90 -6.85 -7.78 10.27
N ARG A 91 -6.74 -7.97 8.96
CA ARG A 91 -6.91 -9.26 8.27
C ARG A 91 -5.65 -10.14 8.32
N ASN A 92 -4.68 -9.80 9.16
CA ASN A 92 -3.48 -10.60 9.42
C ASN A 92 -2.50 -10.71 8.24
N PHE A 93 -2.52 -9.74 7.30
CA PHE A 93 -1.46 -9.60 6.29
C PHE A 93 -0.21 -8.99 6.92
N THR A 94 0.97 -9.44 6.50
CA THR A 94 2.25 -8.76 6.78
C THR A 94 2.42 -7.64 5.77
N LEU A 95 2.66 -6.42 6.27
CA LEU A 95 2.79 -5.23 5.42
C LEU A 95 4.23 -4.72 5.50
N VAL A 96 4.86 -4.53 4.35
CA VAL A 96 6.23 -3.97 4.24
C VAL A 96 6.27 -2.87 3.20
N ILE A 97 7.17 -1.90 3.37
CA ILE A 97 7.48 -0.93 2.33
C ILE A 97 8.70 -1.43 1.56
N ILE A 98 8.65 -1.40 0.23
CA ILE A 98 9.85 -1.50 -0.61
C ILE A 98 9.89 -0.21 -1.42
N THR A 99 10.95 0.57 -1.34
CA THR A 99 11.05 1.90 -1.98
C THR A 99 12.31 2.01 -2.84
N SER A 100 12.22 2.72 -3.96
CA SER A 100 13.36 3.01 -4.84
C SER A 100 14.39 3.96 -4.23
N ARG A 101 14.03 4.65 -3.14
CA ARG A 101 14.89 5.55 -2.37
C ARG A 101 16.20 4.90 -1.93
N GLN A 102 17.17 5.75 -1.65
CA GLN A 102 18.47 5.38 -1.11
C GLN A 102 18.42 5.29 0.42
N GLN A 103 19.16 4.34 0.98
CA GLN A 103 19.22 4.05 2.41
C GLN A 103 19.76 5.23 3.22
N PHE A 104 20.58 6.11 2.63
CA PHE A 104 21.11 7.29 3.34
C PHE A 104 20.01 8.29 3.75
N ILE A 105 18.81 8.26 3.13
CA ILE A 105 17.64 9.04 3.56
C ILE A 105 16.64 8.23 4.41
N ALA A 106 17.07 7.09 4.97
CA ALA A 106 16.18 6.22 5.74
C ALA A 106 15.57 6.91 6.97
N SER A 107 16.31 7.79 7.65
CA SER A 107 15.81 8.53 8.82
C SER A 107 14.63 9.43 8.46
N LYS A 108 14.74 10.24 7.40
CA LYS A 108 13.67 11.13 6.94
C LYS A 108 12.48 10.32 6.40
N THR A 109 12.75 9.24 5.66
CA THR A 109 11.72 8.33 5.16
C THR A 109 10.93 7.68 6.30
N LYS A 110 11.62 7.19 7.34
CA LYS A 110 10.98 6.61 8.52
C LYS A 110 10.13 7.64 9.27
N LYS A 111 10.61 8.88 9.42
CA LYS A 111 9.85 9.98 10.05
C LYS A 111 8.51 10.22 9.33
N PHE A 112 8.50 10.22 8.00
CA PHE A 112 7.26 10.31 7.21
C PHE A 112 6.33 9.13 7.48
N VAL A 113 6.86 7.90 7.41
CA VAL A 113 6.06 6.67 7.60
C VAL A 113 5.48 6.60 9.00
N ASP A 114 6.26 6.88 10.05
CA ASP A 114 5.79 6.87 11.43
C ASP A 114 4.70 7.92 11.68
N LYS A 115 4.82 9.10 11.05
CA LYS A 115 3.84 10.19 11.18
C LYS A 115 2.51 9.86 10.50
N HIS A 116 2.54 9.29 9.30
CA HIS A 116 1.35 9.15 8.46
C HIS A 116 0.76 7.73 8.44
N TYR A 117 1.55 6.71 8.73
CA TYR A 117 1.17 5.29 8.72
C TYR A 117 1.62 4.58 10.02
N PRO A 118 1.29 5.13 11.21
CA PRO A 118 1.85 4.68 12.48
C PRO A 118 1.51 3.23 12.76
N GLY A 119 2.54 2.45 13.05
CA GLY A 119 2.40 1.05 13.46
C GLY A 119 1.75 0.16 12.39
N ILE A 120 1.84 0.48 11.10
CA ILE A 120 1.28 -0.34 10.01
C ILE A 120 2.32 -1.34 9.50
N PHE A 121 3.48 -0.84 9.08
CA PHE A 121 4.50 -1.62 8.39
C PHE A 121 5.47 -2.30 9.35
N GLU A 122 5.85 -3.54 9.04
CA GLU A 122 6.82 -4.32 9.81
C GLU A 122 8.27 -3.92 9.47
N SER A 123 8.53 -3.50 8.22
CA SER A 123 9.87 -3.12 7.73
C SER A 123 9.80 -2.19 6.52
N ILE A 124 10.91 -1.49 6.26
CA ILE A 124 11.13 -0.67 5.06
C ILE A 124 12.41 -1.18 4.38
N TYR A 125 12.31 -1.56 3.11
CA TYR A 125 13.41 -2.03 2.28
C TYR A 125 13.76 -0.97 1.24
N PHE A 126 15.04 -0.59 1.16
CA PHE A 126 15.54 0.42 0.24
C PHE A 126 16.25 -0.27 -0.93
N CYS A 127 15.79 0.00 -2.15
CA CYS A 127 16.40 -0.51 -3.37
C CYS A 127 17.71 0.19 -3.71
N ASN A 128 17.95 1.40 -3.18
CA ASN A 128 19.12 2.21 -3.52
C ASN A 128 19.28 2.40 -5.03
N LEU A 129 18.22 2.82 -5.73
CA LEU A 129 18.33 3.13 -7.15
C LEU A 129 19.10 4.45 -7.33
N ASP A 130 19.64 4.68 -8.53
CA ASP A 130 20.32 5.94 -8.90
C ASP A 130 21.49 6.40 -7.99
N LEU A 131 22.19 5.46 -7.36
CA LEU A 131 23.43 5.74 -6.64
C LEU A 131 24.51 6.29 -7.59
N SER A 132 25.23 7.31 -7.12
CA SER A 132 26.50 7.74 -7.70
C SER A 132 27.59 6.69 -7.50
N SER A 133 28.68 6.80 -8.27
CA SER A 133 29.84 5.92 -8.11
C SER A 133 30.45 5.95 -6.71
N ALA A 134 30.36 7.08 -6.01
CA ALA A 134 30.82 7.19 -4.63
C ALA A 134 29.89 6.45 -3.66
N GLU A 135 28.58 6.65 -3.80
CA GLU A 135 27.57 5.99 -2.95
C GLU A 135 27.54 4.46 -3.17
N GLN A 136 27.88 3.98 -4.37
CA GLN A 136 28.03 2.55 -4.68
C GLN A 136 29.14 1.84 -3.90
N LEU A 137 30.06 2.59 -3.27
CA LEU A 137 31.08 2.02 -2.39
C LEU A 137 30.51 1.59 -1.03
N GLU A 138 29.36 2.15 -0.64
CA GLU A 138 28.72 1.93 0.66
C GLU A 138 27.38 1.20 0.52
N TYR A 139 26.63 1.48 -0.55
CA TYR A 139 25.29 0.95 -0.78
C TYR A 139 25.22 0.09 -2.04
N ILE A 140 24.40 -0.96 -1.99
CA ILE A 140 24.17 -1.86 -3.12
C ILE A 140 22.78 -1.56 -3.69
N SER A 141 22.75 -1.22 -4.98
CA SER A 141 21.50 -1.09 -5.74
C SER A 141 20.89 -2.47 -5.97
N LYS A 142 19.58 -2.57 -5.75
CA LYS A 142 18.84 -3.83 -5.84
C LYS A 142 17.44 -3.60 -6.42
N PRO A 143 17.03 -4.34 -7.47
CA PRO A 143 15.68 -4.19 -8.02
C PRO A 143 14.64 -4.69 -7.02
N LYS A 144 13.42 -4.14 -7.09
CA LYS A 144 12.30 -4.55 -6.25
C LYS A 144 11.98 -6.03 -6.40
N SER A 145 12.02 -6.56 -7.62
CA SER A 145 11.78 -7.98 -7.92
C SER A 145 12.65 -8.93 -7.08
N LEU A 146 13.95 -8.62 -6.94
CA LEU A 146 14.87 -9.41 -6.13
C LEU A 146 14.56 -9.29 -4.63
N ILE A 147 14.24 -8.09 -4.13
CA ILE A 147 13.81 -7.91 -2.73
C ILE A 147 12.51 -8.69 -2.47
N CYS A 148 11.53 -8.58 -3.37
CA CYS A 148 10.25 -9.29 -3.29
C CYS A 148 10.45 -10.80 -3.21
N GLN A 149 11.33 -11.36 -4.05
CA GLN A 149 11.65 -12.78 -4.03
C GLN A 149 12.29 -13.22 -2.71
N GLU A 150 13.23 -12.44 -2.17
CA GLU A 150 13.95 -12.79 -0.94
C GLU A 150 13.07 -12.80 0.31
N ILE A 151 12.09 -11.89 0.38
CA ILE A 151 11.20 -11.78 1.54
C ILE A 151 9.88 -12.53 1.34
N GLY A 152 9.67 -13.15 0.17
CA GLY A 152 8.47 -13.91 -0.15
C GLY A 152 7.21 -13.04 -0.28
N VAL A 153 7.27 -11.97 -1.07
CA VAL A 153 6.11 -11.11 -1.35
C VAL A 153 5.06 -11.86 -2.17
N ASP A 154 3.81 -11.86 -1.70
CA ASP A 154 2.67 -12.38 -2.45
C ASP A 154 2.06 -11.32 -3.38
N VAL A 155 1.95 -10.07 -2.88
CA VAL A 155 1.32 -8.96 -3.61
C VAL A 155 2.21 -7.72 -3.54
N LEU A 156 2.47 -7.08 -4.68
CA LEU A 156 3.12 -5.77 -4.75
C LEU A 156 2.11 -4.69 -5.19
N ILE A 157 2.03 -3.61 -4.43
CA ILE A 157 1.32 -2.37 -4.79
C ILE A 157 2.38 -1.33 -5.16
N ASP A 158 2.43 -0.92 -6.42
CA ASP A 158 3.48 -0.03 -6.97
C ASP A 158 2.88 0.79 -8.11
N ASP A 159 3.35 2.01 -8.35
CA ASP A 159 2.87 2.86 -9.45
C ASP A 159 3.72 2.73 -10.73
N SER A 160 4.91 2.14 -10.63
CA SER A 160 5.85 1.97 -11.73
C SER A 160 5.52 0.74 -12.57
N LEU A 161 5.26 0.96 -13.86
CA LEU A 161 5.01 -0.13 -14.80
C LEU A 161 6.24 -1.02 -14.99
N ASP A 162 7.44 -0.45 -15.03
CA ASP A 162 8.68 -1.23 -15.15
C ASP A 162 8.87 -2.15 -13.94
N HIS A 163 8.60 -1.67 -12.73
CA HIS A 163 8.66 -2.50 -11.51
C HIS A 163 7.56 -3.56 -11.48
N ALA A 164 6.35 -3.20 -11.89
CA ALA A 164 5.22 -4.10 -12.00
C ALA A 164 5.53 -5.28 -12.92
N LEU A 165 6.02 -5.02 -14.14
CA LEU A 165 6.35 -6.05 -15.12
C LEU A 165 7.50 -6.95 -14.64
N ASP A 166 8.56 -6.35 -14.06
CA ASP A 166 9.70 -7.11 -13.54
C ASP A 166 9.28 -8.05 -12.40
N CYS A 167 8.46 -7.59 -11.46
CA CYS A 167 7.95 -8.42 -10.37
C CYS A 167 6.91 -9.45 -10.83
N ALA A 168 6.02 -9.09 -11.77
CA ALA A 168 5.04 -10.02 -12.34
C ALA A 168 5.72 -11.18 -13.08
N SER A 169 6.89 -10.96 -13.68
CA SER A 169 7.67 -12.03 -14.34
C SER A 169 8.11 -13.14 -13.36
N LEU A 170 8.16 -12.83 -12.06
CA LEU A 170 8.45 -13.78 -10.98
C LEU A 170 7.19 -14.45 -10.40
N GLY A 171 6.01 -14.19 -10.97
CA GLY A 171 4.74 -14.74 -10.52
C GLY A 171 4.12 -14.02 -9.33
N ILE A 172 4.62 -12.83 -8.97
CA ILE A 172 4.04 -11.99 -7.91
C ILE A 172 2.77 -11.31 -8.45
N ASP A 173 1.72 -11.26 -7.64
CA ASP A 173 0.49 -10.53 -8.00
C ASP A 173 0.73 -9.01 -7.85
N ILE A 174 0.38 -8.24 -8.88
CA ILE A 174 0.64 -6.81 -8.92
C ILE A 174 -0.66 -6.03 -8.92
N LEU A 175 -0.73 -5.04 -8.03
CA LEU A 175 -1.76 -4.01 -8.01
C LEU A 175 -1.10 -2.69 -8.45
N LEU A 176 -1.10 -2.45 -9.76
CA LEU A 176 -0.48 -1.26 -10.38
C LEU A 176 -1.31 -0.01 -10.03
N TYR A 177 -0.82 0.79 -9.10
CA TYR A 177 -1.50 1.98 -8.61
C TYR A 177 -1.39 3.12 -9.62
N ASP A 178 -2.53 3.61 -10.08
CA ASP A 178 -2.65 4.65 -11.10
C ASP A 178 -3.66 5.68 -10.64
N ARG A 179 -3.20 6.62 -9.81
CA ARG A 179 -4.08 7.55 -9.08
C ARG A 179 -5.04 8.26 -10.04
N GLN A 180 -6.32 7.89 -9.96
CA GLN A 180 -7.39 8.38 -10.82
C GLN A 180 -7.13 8.24 -12.34
N GLY A 181 -6.22 7.37 -12.77
CA GLY A 181 -5.85 7.20 -14.17
C GLY A 181 -4.88 8.26 -14.71
N GLN A 182 -4.20 9.02 -13.85
CA GLN A 182 -3.42 10.20 -14.26
C GLN A 182 -1.91 9.93 -14.45
N TYR A 183 -1.39 8.78 -14.00
CA TYR A 183 0.05 8.52 -13.95
C TYR A 183 0.60 8.12 -15.31
N ARG A 184 0.90 9.11 -16.15
CA ARG A 184 1.30 8.90 -17.57
C ARG A 184 2.43 7.89 -17.79
N TRP A 185 3.38 7.80 -16.86
CA TRP A 185 4.50 6.86 -16.93
C TRP A 185 4.09 5.38 -16.88
N ASN A 186 2.89 5.09 -16.37
CA ASN A 186 2.42 3.72 -16.22
C ASN A 186 1.41 3.28 -17.30
N HIS A 187 1.25 4.06 -18.38
CA HIS A 187 0.43 3.71 -19.55
C HIS A 187 1.35 3.46 -20.75
N GLU A 188 1.46 2.21 -21.20
CA GLU A 188 2.27 1.78 -22.36
C GLU A 188 1.90 2.51 -23.67
N ASP A 189 0.63 2.91 -23.82
CA ASP A 189 0.02 3.35 -25.08
C ASP A 189 0.31 4.78 -25.54
N ARG A 190 1.34 5.46 -25.00
CA ARG A 190 1.68 6.85 -25.43
C ARG A 190 3.04 7.01 -26.10
N LEU A 191 3.80 5.94 -26.31
CA LEU A 191 5.13 6.02 -26.93
C LEU A 191 5.31 5.02 -28.09
N SER A 192 4.34 4.95 -29.00
CA SER A 192 4.56 4.43 -30.36
C SER A 192 5.11 5.55 -31.28
N SER A 193 6.27 6.11 -30.93
CA SER A 193 7.03 6.95 -31.87
C SER A 193 8.53 6.74 -31.69
N ASN A 194 9.05 5.80 -32.48
CA ASN A 194 10.36 5.80 -33.12
C ASN A 194 11.48 6.63 -32.47
N GLU A 195 12.06 6.17 -31.36
CA GLU A 195 13.46 6.50 -31.05
C GLU A 195 14.18 5.28 -30.46
N THR A 196 15.25 4.90 -31.14
CA THR A 196 16.10 3.74 -30.85
C THR A 196 16.85 3.96 -29.52
N LYS A 197 16.27 3.50 -28.41
CA LYS A 197 16.81 3.68 -27.05
C LYS A 197 18.13 2.90 -26.83
N LYS A 198 19.25 3.63 -26.73
CA LYS A 198 20.51 3.17 -26.15
C LYS A 198 20.61 3.67 -24.70
N THR A 199 20.18 2.87 -23.74
CA THR A 199 20.58 3.03 -22.33
C THR A 199 21.22 1.73 -21.84
N LEU A 200 22.37 1.88 -21.18
CA LEU A 200 23.23 0.81 -20.67
C LEU A 200 22.73 0.32 -19.30
N ILE A 201 21.55 -0.29 -19.27
CA ILE A 201 21.18 -1.19 -18.18
C ILE A 201 20.73 -2.50 -18.84
N SER A 202 21.51 -3.55 -18.59
CA SER A 202 21.23 -4.96 -18.86
C SER A 202 20.73 -5.31 -20.27
N THR A 203 21.66 -5.69 -21.14
CA THR A 203 21.38 -6.47 -22.37
C THR A 203 20.49 -7.70 -22.12
N SER A 204 20.41 -8.18 -20.88
CA SER A 204 19.58 -9.31 -20.46
C SER A 204 18.09 -8.97 -20.37
N GLN A 205 17.72 -7.76 -19.91
CA GLN A 205 16.32 -7.33 -19.88
C GLN A 205 15.76 -7.13 -21.30
N ARG A 206 16.57 -6.53 -22.18
CA ARG A 206 16.15 -6.17 -23.55
C ARG A 206 15.79 -7.39 -24.42
N LEU A 207 16.43 -8.54 -24.20
CA LEU A 207 16.12 -9.78 -24.92
C LEU A 207 14.83 -10.45 -24.43
N LEU A 208 14.43 -10.23 -23.17
CA LEU A 208 13.16 -10.72 -22.63
C LEU A 208 11.98 -9.85 -23.08
N TYR A 209 12.17 -8.52 -23.14
CA TYR A 209 11.11 -7.59 -23.54
C TYR A 209 10.67 -7.71 -25.00
N HIS A 210 11.55 -8.14 -25.90
CA HIS A 210 11.17 -8.34 -27.32
C HIS A 210 10.33 -9.60 -27.57
N SER A 211 10.12 -10.45 -26.57
CA SER A 211 9.46 -11.75 -26.73
C SER A 211 8.15 -11.90 -25.94
N MET A 212 7.68 -10.85 -25.26
CA MET A 212 6.40 -10.90 -24.51
C MET A 212 5.27 -10.28 -25.36
N PRO A 213 4.12 -10.96 -25.52
CA PRO A 213 2.97 -10.41 -26.23
C PRO A 213 2.50 -9.11 -25.57
N HIS A 214 1.96 -8.20 -26.38
CA HIS A 214 1.33 -6.90 -26.03
C HIS A 214 0.13 -6.96 -25.06
N GLU A 215 -0.03 -8.06 -24.31
CA GLU A 215 -1.10 -8.25 -23.35
C GLU A 215 -0.49 -8.19 -21.95
N MET A 216 -0.86 -7.15 -21.20
CA MET A 216 -0.49 -7.00 -19.79
C MET A 216 -0.68 -8.34 -19.08
N SER A 217 0.35 -8.84 -18.39
CA SER A 217 0.34 -10.19 -17.84
C SER A 217 -0.89 -10.39 -16.94
N LYS A 218 -1.44 -11.62 -16.91
CA LYS A 218 -2.69 -11.93 -16.18
C LYS A 218 -2.69 -11.54 -14.70
N ASN A 219 -1.51 -11.33 -14.11
CA ASN A 219 -1.30 -11.05 -12.70
C ASN A 219 -1.03 -9.57 -12.42
N VAL A 220 -1.13 -8.67 -13.42
CA VAL A 220 -1.03 -7.22 -13.22
C VAL A 220 -2.42 -6.62 -13.33
N HIS A 221 -2.86 -5.96 -12.26
CA HIS A 221 -4.17 -5.34 -12.18
C HIS A 221 -4.02 -3.86 -11.85
N ARG A 222 -4.48 -3.00 -12.77
CA ARG A 222 -4.44 -1.55 -12.58
C ARG A 222 -5.53 -1.10 -11.61
N MET A 223 -5.17 -0.25 -10.65
CA MET A 223 -6.04 0.24 -9.58
C MET A 223 -6.02 1.76 -9.55
N LYS A 224 -7.19 2.40 -9.67
CA LYS A 224 -7.28 3.86 -9.72
C LYS A 224 -7.18 4.54 -8.36
N ASN A 225 -7.44 3.81 -7.29
CA ASN A 225 -7.47 4.31 -5.93
C ASN A 225 -7.34 3.15 -4.93
N TRP A 226 -7.11 3.48 -3.66
CA TRP A 226 -6.98 2.47 -2.61
C TRP A 226 -8.26 1.71 -2.27
N ARG A 227 -9.44 2.18 -2.68
CA ARG A 227 -10.70 1.41 -2.56
C ARG A 227 -10.74 0.24 -3.54
N GLU A 228 -10.23 0.42 -4.74
CA GLU A 228 -10.08 -0.67 -5.73
C GLU A 228 -9.04 -1.69 -5.27
N ILE A 229 -7.93 -1.22 -4.69
CA ILE A 229 -6.89 -2.08 -4.09
C ILE A 229 -7.51 -3.00 -3.03
N ILE A 230 -8.16 -2.44 -2.00
CA ILE A 230 -8.69 -3.26 -0.89
C ILE A 230 -9.81 -4.22 -1.32
N ALA A 231 -10.47 -3.93 -2.45
CA ALA A 231 -11.49 -4.80 -3.02
C ALA A 231 -10.91 -6.09 -3.63
N GLN A 232 -9.63 -6.11 -4.01
CA GLN A 232 -8.95 -7.31 -4.51
C GLN A 232 -8.66 -8.34 -3.41
N PHE A 233 -8.66 -7.91 -2.15
CA PHE A 233 -8.37 -8.79 -1.03
C PHE A 233 -9.64 -9.48 -0.54
N PRO A 234 -9.58 -10.78 -0.21
CA PRO A 234 -10.74 -11.53 0.26
C PRO A 234 -11.37 -10.86 1.48
N LYS A 235 -12.70 -10.74 1.47
CA LYS A 235 -13.44 -10.26 2.63
C LYS A 235 -13.34 -11.29 3.75
N PRO A 236 -13.22 -10.85 5.01
CA PRO A 236 -13.32 -11.78 6.13
C PRO A 236 -14.65 -12.51 6.04
N SER A 237 -14.62 -13.80 6.36
CA SER A 237 -15.83 -14.61 6.45
C SER A 237 -16.78 -13.97 7.47
N SER A 238 -18.00 -13.63 7.06
CA SER A 238 -18.99 -13.09 8.01
C SER A 238 -19.19 -14.09 9.15
N PRO A 239 -19.12 -13.67 10.43
CA PRO A 239 -19.49 -14.53 11.56
C PRO A 239 -20.93 -15.04 11.41
N LEU A 240 -21.79 -14.23 10.78
CA LEU A 240 -23.19 -14.55 10.53
C LEU A 240 -23.40 -15.57 9.41
N ARG A 241 -22.35 -15.99 8.69
CA ARG A 241 -22.48 -17.06 7.68
C ARG A 241 -22.93 -18.40 8.29
N PHE A 242 -22.79 -18.54 9.61
CA PHE A 242 -23.20 -19.72 10.37
C PHE A 242 -24.51 -19.51 11.13
N CYS A 243 -25.13 -18.32 11.04
CA CYS A 243 -26.41 -18.07 11.69
C CYS A 243 -27.54 -18.71 10.86
N TYR A 244 -28.24 -19.65 11.48
CA TYR A 244 -29.47 -20.23 10.95
C TYR A 244 -30.62 -19.26 11.20
N TYR A 245 -31.30 -18.85 10.13
CA TYR A 245 -32.55 -18.09 10.21
C TYR A 245 -33.71 -19.08 10.08
N PRO A 246 -34.57 -19.25 11.11
CA PRO A 246 -35.76 -20.07 10.97
C PRO A 246 -36.69 -19.44 9.92
N PRO A 247 -37.38 -20.26 9.10
CA PRO A 247 -38.38 -19.75 8.16
C PRO A 247 -39.45 -19.00 8.94
N ALA A 248 -39.86 -17.84 8.41
CA ALA A 248 -40.95 -17.06 8.99
C ALA A 248 -42.21 -17.92 9.05
N TYR A 249 -42.82 -18.03 10.23
CA TYR A 249 -44.11 -18.67 10.41
C TYR A 249 -45.13 -17.88 9.57
N SER A 250 -45.72 -18.53 8.58
CA SER A 250 -46.93 -18.04 7.92
C SER A 250 -48.08 -18.36 8.86
N ASP A 251 -48.61 -17.34 9.52
CA ASP A 251 -49.85 -17.44 10.27
C ASP A 251 -50.98 -17.65 9.26
N GLU A 252 -51.39 -18.91 9.06
CA GLU A 252 -52.70 -19.25 8.52
C GLU A 252 -53.70 -19.10 9.68
N GLU A 253 -54.25 -17.89 9.85
CA GLU A 253 -55.40 -17.69 10.74
C GLU A 253 -56.66 -18.25 10.04
N GLU A 254 -57.19 -19.35 10.59
CA GLU A 254 -58.55 -19.82 10.31
C GLU A 254 -59.55 -18.84 10.95
N GLU A 255 -60.28 -18.09 10.12
CA GLU A 255 -61.43 -17.28 10.55
C GLU A 255 -62.61 -18.21 10.88
N GLU A 256 -62.97 -18.33 12.17
CA GLU A 256 -64.30 -18.75 12.59
C GLU A 256 -65.13 -17.50 12.95
N GLU A 257 -66.18 -17.27 12.19
CA GLU A 257 -67.22 -16.26 12.44
C GLU A 257 -68.06 -16.64 13.66
N GLU A 258 -68.33 -15.70 14.58
CA GLU A 258 -69.62 -15.64 15.28
C GLU A 258 -70.12 -14.20 15.47
N ASP A 259 -71.40 -14.09 15.16
CA ASP A 259 -72.34 -12.97 15.09
C ASP A 259 -73.02 -12.74 16.46
N ASP A 260 -73.11 -11.49 16.93
CA ASP A 260 -74.30 -10.95 17.60
C ASP A 260 -74.21 -9.42 17.74
N GLY A 261 -75.29 -8.74 17.37
CA GLY A 261 -75.45 -7.30 17.44
C GLY A 261 -75.97 -6.81 18.79
N HIS A 262 -75.73 -5.52 19.07
CA HIS A 262 -76.77 -4.52 19.28
C HIS A 262 -76.21 -3.20 19.85
N SER A 263 -76.83 -2.13 19.37
CA SER A 263 -76.57 -0.70 19.58
C SER A 263 -76.98 -0.15 20.95
N TYR A 264 -76.21 0.82 21.50
CA TYR A 264 -76.75 2.05 22.13
C TYR A 264 -75.72 3.19 22.07
N GLU A 265 -76.23 4.42 22.04
CA GLU A 265 -75.58 5.72 21.74
C GLU A 265 -74.94 6.44 22.95
N LEU A 266 -74.07 7.43 22.65
CA LEU A 266 -73.67 8.65 23.41
C LEU A 266 -72.92 8.40 24.75
N ASP A 267 -71.82 9.06 25.14
CA ASP A 267 -71.43 10.46 25.03
C ASP A 267 -69.93 10.65 25.40
N ASP A 268 -69.46 11.89 25.22
CA ASP A 268 -68.09 12.43 25.27
C ASP A 268 -67.40 12.50 26.67
N GLU A 269 -66.08 12.78 26.64
CA GLU A 269 -65.18 13.26 27.73
C GLU A 269 -64.33 12.28 28.59
N LEU A 270 -63.04 12.22 28.21
CA LEU A 270 -61.79 12.33 29.01
C LEU A 270 -61.74 11.87 30.50
N GLU A 271 -60.97 10.80 30.76
CA GLU A 271 -59.69 10.79 31.54
C GLU A 271 -59.26 9.32 31.87
N THR A 272 -57.97 9.01 31.70
CA THR A 272 -57.30 7.76 32.13
C THR A 272 -57.42 7.55 33.65
N PRO A 273 -57.33 6.33 34.28
CA PRO A 273 -56.26 5.34 34.05
C PRO A 273 -56.52 3.84 34.44
N VAL A 274 -55.44 3.05 34.31
CA VAL A 274 -55.05 1.81 35.02
C VAL A 274 -55.49 0.39 34.59
N PHE A 275 -54.43 -0.42 34.37
CA PHE A 275 -54.12 -1.77 34.90
C PHE A 275 -54.17 -3.02 34.00
N ARG A 276 -53.04 -3.74 34.07
CA ARG A 276 -52.80 -5.21 34.03
C ARG A 276 -52.44 -5.89 32.71
N THR A 277 -51.12 -5.89 32.49
CA THR A 277 -50.24 -7.05 32.28
C THR A 277 -50.85 -8.47 32.30
N SER A 278 -50.47 -9.30 31.31
CA SER A 278 -49.83 -10.60 31.59
C SER A 278 -49.11 -11.22 30.37
N TYR A 279 -47.76 -11.21 30.45
CA TYR A 279 -46.74 -12.23 30.05
C TYR A 279 -46.77 -12.86 28.63
N CYS A 280 -45.65 -13.15 27.95
CA CYS A 280 -44.21 -12.93 28.15
C CYS A 280 -43.47 -13.55 26.95
N GLY A 281 -42.64 -12.76 26.26
CA GLY A 281 -41.50 -13.24 25.49
C GLY A 281 -40.26 -12.48 25.97
N ARG A 282 -39.42 -13.12 26.80
CA ARG A 282 -38.17 -12.54 27.28
C ARG A 282 -37.18 -12.43 26.14
N TYR A 283 -36.71 -11.22 25.87
CA TYR A 283 -35.41 -11.00 25.23
C TYR A 283 -34.49 -10.42 26.30
N GLU A 284 -33.37 -11.09 26.56
CA GLU A 284 -32.26 -10.47 27.29
C GLU A 284 -31.50 -9.57 26.32
N THR A 285 -31.75 -8.27 26.40
CA THR A 285 -30.79 -7.25 25.96
C THR A 285 -29.68 -7.17 26.99
N VAL A 286 -28.48 -7.60 26.63
CA VAL A 286 -27.27 -7.29 27.40
C VAL A 286 -26.84 -5.88 27.02
N GLU A 287 -26.97 -4.94 27.95
CA GLU A 287 -26.32 -3.64 27.85
C GLU A 287 -24.81 -3.85 27.88
N VAL A 288 -24.12 -3.38 26.84
CA VAL A 288 -22.66 -3.29 26.84
C VAL A 288 -22.34 -1.91 27.36
N GLU A 289 -21.79 -1.82 28.58
CA GLU A 289 -21.32 -0.56 29.16
C GLU A 289 -20.34 0.14 28.19
N GLU A 290 -20.61 1.40 27.87
CA GLU A 290 -19.66 2.27 27.19
C GLU A 290 -18.43 2.43 28.09
N LEU A 291 -17.30 1.84 27.69
CA LEU A 291 -16.02 2.07 28.33
C LEU A 291 -15.59 3.51 28.00
N SER A 292 -15.52 4.32 29.05
CA SER A 292 -15.00 5.68 29.05
C SER A 292 -13.56 5.76 28.54
N ASP A 293 -13.30 6.73 27.67
CA ASP A 293 -11.97 7.16 27.25
C ASP A 293 -11.22 7.83 28.42
N ASP A 294 -10.61 7.04 29.31
CA ASP A 294 -9.49 7.47 30.15
C ASP A 294 -8.73 6.24 30.68
N ASP A 295 -7.40 6.30 30.58
CA ASP A 295 -6.38 5.36 31.07
C ASP A 295 -6.08 4.07 30.26
N GLU A 296 -5.36 4.22 29.13
CA GLU A 296 -4.39 3.19 28.67
C GLU A 296 -2.96 3.74 28.65
N GLN A 297 -2.33 3.70 29.82
CA GLN A 297 -0.88 3.82 29.97
C GLN A 297 -0.22 2.50 29.55
N TYR A 298 0.31 2.44 28.33
CA TYR A 298 1.02 1.26 27.81
C TYR A 298 2.31 0.99 28.60
N PRO A 299 2.54 -0.23 29.13
CA PRO A 299 3.83 -0.61 29.66
C PRO A 299 4.85 -0.74 28.52
N ILE A 300 6.01 -0.11 28.70
CA ILE A 300 7.18 -0.20 27.83
C ILE A 300 7.67 -1.66 27.83
N LEU A 301 7.16 -2.48 26.92
CA LEU A 301 7.85 -3.70 26.52
C LEU A 301 9.05 -3.28 25.67
N LYS A 302 10.24 -3.34 26.27
CA LYS A 302 11.49 -3.52 25.53
C LYS A 302 11.36 -4.82 24.74
N ASP A 303 11.09 -4.72 23.45
CA ASP A 303 11.15 -5.86 22.55
C ASP A 303 12.26 -5.67 21.50
N ASN A 304 13.08 -6.69 21.39
CA ASN A 304 14.29 -6.77 20.60
C ASN A 304 13.94 -6.82 19.11
N ARG A 305 13.89 -5.65 18.45
CA ARG A 305 13.84 -5.59 16.99
C ARG A 305 15.24 -5.85 16.43
N VAL A 306 15.37 -6.96 15.69
CA VAL A 306 16.58 -7.32 14.97
C VAL A 306 16.70 -6.44 13.73
N TRP A 307 17.77 -5.68 13.65
CA TRP A 307 18.19 -4.98 12.44
C TRP A 307 19.01 -5.95 11.60
N VAL A 308 18.56 -6.26 10.39
CA VAL A 308 19.37 -7.02 9.45
C VAL A 308 20.24 -6.04 8.67
N SER A 309 21.39 -5.68 9.22
CA SER A 309 22.55 -5.29 8.41
C SER A 309 23.25 -6.58 7.99
N MET A 310 23.20 -6.94 6.71
CA MET A 310 24.01 -8.06 6.23
C MET A 310 25.49 -7.67 6.26
N PRO A 311 26.39 -8.57 6.67
CA PRO A 311 27.82 -8.30 6.76
C PRO A 311 28.39 -8.01 5.37
N VAL A 312 29.17 -6.93 5.29
CA VAL A 312 30.10 -6.69 4.19
C VAL A 312 31.03 -7.91 4.13
N LEU A 313 30.98 -8.67 3.04
CA LEU A 313 31.94 -9.74 2.79
C LEU A 313 33.36 -9.16 2.90
N PRO A 314 34.27 -9.78 3.67
CA PRO A 314 35.64 -9.29 3.73
C PRO A 314 36.26 -9.39 2.34
N LYS A 315 36.81 -8.26 1.87
CA LYS A 315 37.67 -8.22 0.70
C LYS A 315 38.81 -9.22 0.93
N PHE A 316 38.81 -10.32 0.18
CA PHE A 316 39.99 -11.16 0.07
C PHE A 316 41.10 -10.31 -0.56
N GLY A 317 42.02 -9.85 0.28
CA GLY A 317 43.28 -9.27 -0.17
C GLY A 317 44.04 -10.32 -0.95
N VAL A 318 44.25 -10.06 -2.24
CA VAL A 318 45.24 -10.78 -3.03
C VAL A 318 46.60 -10.26 -2.58
N GLU A 319 47.18 -10.91 -1.56
CA GLU A 319 48.61 -10.77 -1.29
C GLU A 319 49.37 -11.49 -2.42
N SER A 320 49.93 -10.69 -3.32
CA SER A 320 50.96 -11.14 -4.25
C SER A 320 52.23 -11.51 -3.45
N ARG A 321 52.42 -12.79 -3.17
CA ARG A 321 53.76 -13.31 -2.82
C ARG A 321 54.50 -13.66 -4.10
N PHE A 322 55.41 -12.79 -4.49
CA PHE A 322 56.56 -13.17 -5.31
C PHE A 322 57.39 -14.18 -4.50
N HIS A 323 57.50 -15.42 -4.99
CA HIS A 323 58.62 -16.30 -4.67
C HIS A 323 59.60 -16.18 -5.83
N GLY A 324 60.77 -15.62 -5.55
CA GLY A 324 61.95 -15.86 -6.36
C GLY A 324 62.56 -17.19 -5.94
N ASP A 325 62.88 -18.00 -6.93
CA ASP A 325 63.91 -19.03 -6.84
C ASP A 325 64.43 -19.31 -8.26
N TYR A 326 65.73 -19.06 -8.41
CA TYR A 326 66.68 -19.31 -9.52
C TYR A 326 66.66 -18.42 -10.77
#